data_AF-A0AAW7LPX3-F1
#
_entry.id   AF-A0AAW7LPX3-F1
#
_cell.length_a   1.000
_cell.length_b   1.000
_cell.length_c   1.000
_cell.angle_alpha   90.00
_cell.angle_beta   90.00
_cell.angle_gamma   90.00
#
_symmetry.space_group_name_H-M   'P 1'
#
loop_
_entity.id
_entity.type
_entity.pdbx_description
1 polymer ?
#
loop_
_entity_poly.entity_id
_entity_poly.type
_entity_poly.pdbx_seq_one_letter_code
_entity_poly.pdbx_strand_id
1 'polypeptide(L)'
;MTVERWLLICVSVLMLTGMRNPFLPPEDRCQIAELSTWRFQGMVSQGTRPIGIVQDSQKKWRRVKPNDVLKNGWTITQITAQNITLDTEKNCEPPQWQWQRQGAVNEAMDSVDSNSAGGRDNERAGDETAKRDAGGR
;
A
#
# COMPACT_ATOMS: atom_id res chain seq x y z
N MET A 1 -33.61 43.16 -25.47
CA MET A 1 -34.19 42.04 -24.68
C MET A 1 -34.27 40.70 -25.43
N THR A 2 -34.35 40.65 -26.77
CA THR A 2 -34.46 39.39 -27.54
C THR A 2 -33.12 38.67 -27.77
N VAL A 3 -32.03 39.43 -28.02
CA VAL A 3 -30.68 38.86 -28.28
C VAL A 3 -30.10 38.18 -27.04
N GLU A 4 -30.27 38.81 -25.88
CA GLU A 4 -29.79 38.28 -24.60
C GLU A 4 -30.48 36.97 -24.21
N ARG A 5 -31.81 36.89 -24.44
CA ARG A 5 -32.58 35.65 -24.27
C ARG A 5 -32.11 34.55 -25.22
N TRP A 6 -31.78 34.88 -26.46
CA TRP A 6 -31.27 33.92 -27.43
C TRP A 6 -29.87 33.40 -27.06
N LEU A 7 -28.98 34.28 -26.59
CA LEU A 7 -27.67 33.87 -26.09
C LEU A 7 -27.79 32.91 -24.90
N LEU A 8 -28.67 33.22 -23.94
CA LEU A 8 -28.91 32.34 -22.79
C LEU A 8 -29.46 30.97 -23.21
N ILE A 9 -30.35 30.94 -24.21
CA ILE A 9 -30.89 29.69 -24.76
C ILE A 9 -29.77 28.89 -25.45
N CYS A 10 -28.95 29.52 -26.29
CA CYS A 10 -27.84 28.85 -26.96
C CYS A 10 -26.80 28.29 -25.98
N VAL A 11 -26.43 29.06 -24.95
CA VAL A 11 -25.50 28.61 -23.89
C VAL A 11 -26.11 27.46 -23.10
N SER A 12 -27.40 27.54 -22.77
CA SER A 12 -28.09 26.44 -22.07
C SER A 12 -28.10 25.17 -22.91
N VAL A 13 -28.41 25.26 -24.21
CA VAL A 13 -28.38 24.11 -25.12
C VAL A 13 -26.98 23.50 -25.20
N LEU A 14 -25.92 24.31 -25.35
CA LEU A 14 -24.53 23.83 -25.37
C LEU A 14 -24.14 23.07 -24.08
N MET A 15 -24.60 23.54 -22.91
CA MET A 15 -24.35 22.88 -21.64
C MET A 15 -25.16 21.58 -21.49
N LEU A 16 -26.40 21.54 -22.00
CA LEU A 16 -27.27 20.36 -21.93
C LEU A 16 -26.93 19.27 -22.99
N THR A 17 -26.36 19.64 -24.14
CA THR A 17 -26.00 18.70 -25.21
C THR A 17 -24.53 18.27 -25.18
N GLY A 18 -23.79 18.59 -24.12
CA GLY A 18 -22.43 18.09 -23.92
C GLY A 18 -22.44 16.57 -23.80
N MET A 19 -22.20 15.87 -24.91
CA MET A 19 -22.00 14.42 -24.91
C MET A 19 -20.82 14.11 -23.98
N ARG A 20 -21.11 13.41 -22.86
CA ARG A 20 -20.04 12.92 -21.99
C ARG A 20 -19.10 12.08 -22.85
N ASN A 21 -17.81 12.35 -22.77
CA ASN A 21 -16.83 11.59 -23.52
C ASN A 21 -16.96 10.10 -23.16
N PRO A 22 -17.41 9.23 -24.09
CA PRO A 22 -17.71 7.83 -23.78
C PRO A 22 -16.47 7.00 -23.45
N PHE A 23 -15.27 7.55 -23.68
CA PHE A 23 -13.99 6.91 -23.36
C PHE A 23 -13.47 7.28 -21.97
N LEU A 24 -14.07 8.27 -21.30
CA LEU A 24 -13.69 8.61 -19.93
C LEU A 24 -14.48 7.77 -18.93
N PRO A 25 -13.81 7.18 -17.94
CA PRO A 25 -14.51 6.48 -16.88
C PRO A 25 -15.42 7.44 -16.10
N PRO A 26 -16.52 6.95 -15.51
CA PRO A 26 -17.31 7.70 -14.55
C PRO A 26 -16.42 8.22 -13.41
N GLU A 27 -16.84 9.33 -12.78
CA GLU A 27 -16.14 9.82 -11.59
C GLU A 27 -16.13 8.73 -10.51
N ASP A 28 -14.94 8.44 -10.01
CA ASP A 28 -14.72 7.37 -9.05
C ASP A 28 -14.99 7.86 -7.62
N ARG A 29 -16.28 7.93 -7.28
CA ARG A 29 -16.75 8.34 -5.94
C ARG A 29 -16.24 7.41 -4.84
N CYS A 30 -15.97 6.16 -5.18
CA CYS A 30 -15.56 5.10 -4.27
C CYS A 30 -14.04 4.94 -4.19
N GLN A 31 -13.30 5.72 -4.98
CA GLN A 31 -11.85 5.69 -5.06
C GLN A 31 -11.30 4.30 -5.41
N ILE A 32 -12.09 3.45 -6.08
CA ILE A 32 -11.73 2.08 -6.47
C ILE A 32 -10.49 2.05 -7.37
N ALA A 33 -10.34 3.02 -8.26
CA ALA A 33 -9.18 3.19 -9.12
C ALA A 33 -7.92 3.36 -8.27
N GLU A 34 -7.95 4.20 -7.23
CA GLU A 34 -6.83 4.33 -6.30
C GLU A 34 -6.59 3.01 -5.55
N LEU A 35 -7.66 2.39 -5.06
CA LEU A 35 -7.64 1.15 -4.30
C LEU A 35 -6.92 0.03 -5.08
N SER A 36 -7.14 -0.06 -6.39
CA SER A 36 -6.49 -1.04 -7.27
C SER A 36 -4.96 -0.87 -7.42
N THR A 37 -4.44 0.33 -7.18
CA THR A 37 -3.00 0.64 -7.32
C THR A 37 -2.17 0.24 -6.10
N TRP A 38 -2.82 0.10 -4.94
CA TRP A 38 -2.15 -0.27 -3.70
C TRP A 38 -1.70 -1.73 -3.73
N ARG A 39 -0.54 -2.00 -3.13
CA ARG A 39 0.06 -3.34 -3.10
C ARG A 39 0.26 -3.82 -1.67
N PHE A 40 -0.23 -5.02 -1.36
CA PHE A 40 0.04 -5.70 -0.11
C PHE A 40 1.31 -6.55 -0.23
N GLN A 41 2.22 -6.37 0.72
CA GLN A 41 3.58 -6.94 0.67
C GLN A 41 3.75 -8.07 1.69
N GLY A 42 2.94 -8.06 2.74
CA GLY A 42 2.90 -9.12 3.74
C GLY A 42 2.49 -8.57 5.10
N MET A 43 2.52 -9.43 6.09
CA MET A 43 2.22 -9.07 7.47
C MET A 43 3.40 -9.35 8.39
N VAL A 44 3.47 -8.58 9.47
CA VAL A 44 4.35 -8.82 10.61
C VAL A 44 3.45 -9.05 11.82
N SER A 45 3.71 -10.12 12.57
CA SER A 45 3.01 -10.37 13.83
C SER A 45 3.73 -9.66 14.97
N GLN A 46 3.08 -8.70 15.61
CA GLN A 46 3.56 -8.14 16.87
C GLN A 46 2.78 -8.82 18.01
N GLY A 47 3.32 -9.93 18.52
CA GLY A 47 2.60 -10.80 19.46
C GLY A 47 1.35 -11.39 18.79
N THR A 48 0.17 -11.12 19.36
CA THR A 48 -1.12 -11.61 18.85
C THR A 48 -1.77 -10.69 17.83
N ARG A 49 -1.22 -9.49 17.56
CA ARG A 49 -1.83 -8.51 16.66
C ARG A 49 -1.12 -8.50 15.30
N PRO A 50 -1.81 -8.85 14.20
CA PRO A 50 -1.23 -8.77 12.87
C PRO A 50 -1.11 -7.30 12.43
N ILE A 51 0.02 -6.97 11.81
CA ILE A 51 0.27 -5.67 11.19
C ILE A 51 0.53 -5.91 9.71
N GLY A 52 -0.32 -5.38 8.84
CA GLY A 52 -0.15 -5.42 7.40
C GLY A 52 0.83 -4.37 6.92
N ILE A 53 1.66 -4.72 5.94
CA ILE A 53 2.57 -3.82 5.24
C ILE A 53 2.02 -3.61 3.83
N VAL A 54 1.66 -2.35 3.55
CA VAL A 54 1.08 -1.95 2.26
C VAL A 54 1.88 -0.81 1.66
N GLN A 55 1.91 -0.77 0.34
CA GLN A 55 2.45 0.34 -0.43
C GLN A 55 1.29 1.06 -1.13
N ASP A 56 1.23 2.38 -0.99
CA ASP A 56 0.17 3.19 -1.59
C ASP A 56 0.39 3.48 -3.09
N SER A 57 -0.54 4.24 -3.66
CA SER A 57 -0.47 4.79 -5.02
C SER A 57 0.80 5.61 -5.30
N GLN A 58 1.36 6.27 -4.28
CA GLN A 58 2.59 7.09 -4.33
C GLN A 58 3.87 6.30 -4.02
N LYS A 59 3.79 4.97 -3.96
CA LYS A 59 4.92 4.08 -3.59
C LYS A 59 5.45 4.26 -2.16
N LYS A 60 4.70 4.93 -1.28
CA LYS A 60 5.00 5.09 0.13
C LYS A 60 4.54 3.89 0.93
N TRP A 61 5.46 3.36 1.73
CA TRP A 61 5.20 2.29 2.69
C TRP A 61 4.32 2.76 3.84
N ARG A 62 3.35 1.93 4.21
CA ARG A 62 2.50 2.12 5.38
C ARG A 62 2.31 0.82 6.15
N ARG A 63 2.10 0.96 7.46
CA ARG A 63 1.70 -0.13 8.36
C ARG A 63 0.23 0.06 8.69
N VAL A 64 -0.55 -1.01 8.59
CA VAL A 64 -2.00 -0.99 8.86
C VAL A 64 -2.36 -2.11 9.83
N LYS A 65 -3.38 -1.88 10.64
CA LYS A 65 -3.90 -2.82 11.64
C LYS A 65 -5.38 -3.11 11.36
N PRO A 66 -5.93 -4.20 11.92
CA PRO A 66 -7.37 -4.41 11.89
C PRO A 66 -8.12 -3.23 12.52
N ASN A 67 -9.18 -2.78 11.85
CA ASN A 67 -10.02 -1.61 12.13
C ASN A 67 -9.37 -0.23 11.89
N ASP A 68 -8.19 -0.16 11.26
CA ASP A 68 -7.66 1.13 10.82
C ASP A 68 -8.51 1.71 9.68
N VAL A 69 -8.84 3.00 9.79
CA VAL A 69 -9.52 3.77 8.75
C VAL A 69 -8.47 4.56 7.95
N LEU A 70 -8.39 4.28 6.66
CA LEU A 70 -7.49 4.96 5.73
C LEU A 70 -8.05 6.34 5.33
N LYS A 71 -7.20 7.22 4.81
CA LYS A 71 -7.59 8.60 4.41
C LYS A 71 -8.78 8.67 3.46
N ASN A 72 -9.01 7.60 2.71
CA ASN A 72 -10.02 7.50 1.67
C ASN A 72 -11.34 6.90 2.17
N GLY A 73 -11.49 6.72 3.49
CA GLY A 73 -12.71 6.17 4.12
C GLY A 73 -12.74 4.65 4.25
N TRP A 74 -11.76 3.95 3.67
CA TRP A 74 -11.69 2.50 3.71
C TRP A 74 -11.27 1.96 5.07
N THR A 75 -11.90 0.87 5.51
CA THR A 75 -11.61 0.28 6.82
C THR A 75 -11.00 -1.11 6.67
N ILE A 76 -9.84 -1.36 7.28
CA ILE A 76 -9.22 -2.69 7.28
C ILE A 76 -10.03 -3.63 8.18
N THR A 77 -10.52 -4.73 7.63
CA THR A 77 -11.31 -5.70 8.40
C THR A 77 -10.49 -6.90 8.84
N GLN A 78 -9.67 -7.45 7.95
CA GLN A 78 -8.90 -8.66 8.20
C GLN A 78 -7.51 -8.57 7.59
N ILE A 79 -6.52 -9.07 8.32
CA ILE A 79 -5.13 -9.18 7.84
C ILE A 79 -4.69 -10.63 8.02
N THR A 80 -4.24 -11.26 6.94
CA THR A 80 -3.67 -12.60 6.92
C THR A 80 -2.28 -12.59 6.28
N ALA A 81 -1.60 -13.73 6.30
CA ALA A 81 -0.28 -13.86 5.68
C ALA A 81 -0.32 -13.63 4.16
N GLN A 82 -1.45 -13.91 3.52
CA GLN A 82 -1.58 -13.92 2.07
C GLN A 82 -2.40 -12.75 1.53
N ASN A 83 -3.24 -12.14 2.36
CA ASN A 83 -4.11 -11.08 1.92
C ASN A 83 -4.51 -10.14 3.05
N ILE A 84 -4.99 -8.98 2.65
CA ILE A 84 -5.66 -8.03 3.51
C ILE A 84 -7.01 -7.69 2.90
N THR A 85 -8.04 -7.70 3.73
CA THR A 85 -9.42 -7.39 3.38
C THR A 85 -9.81 -6.06 3.99
N LEU A 86 -10.54 -5.26 3.23
CA LEU A 86 -11.08 -3.98 3.66
C LEU A 86 -12.52 -3.81 3.18
N ASP A 87 -13.30 -3.09 3.96
CA ASP A 87 -14.63 -2.66 3.58
C ASP A 87 -14.52 -1.30 2.89
N THR A 88 -15.20 -1.19 1.74
CA THR A 88 -15.44 0.08 1.07
C THR A 88 -16.66 0.76 1.70
N GLU A 89 -16.79 2.08 1.58
CA GLU A 89 -17.90 2.80 2.22
C GLU A 89 -19.29 2.34 1.72
N LYS A 90 -20.32 2.68 2.49
CA LYS A 90 -21.71 2.37 2.13
C LYS A 90 -22.02 2.98 0.75
N ASN A 91 -22.60 2.18 -0.13
CA ASN A 91 -22.92 2.49 -1.54
C ASN A 91 -21.76 2.35 -2.55
N CYS A 92 -20.65 1.71 -2.16
CA CYS A 92 -19.58 1.36 -3.08
C CYS A 92 -19.64 -0.10 -3.50
N GLU A 93 -19.37 -0.36 -4.79
CA GLU A 93 -19.30 -1.70 -5.35
C GLU A 93 -17.89 -1.96 -5.91
N PRO A 94 -17.20 -3.03 -5.47
CA PRO A 94 -17.65 -4.02 -4.48
C PRO A 94 -17.63 -3.47 -3.03
N PRO A 95 -18.49 -3.97 -2.13
CA PRO A 95 -18.53 -3.56 -0.72
C PRO A 95 -17.28 -4.00 0.05
N GLN A 96 -16.58 -5.02 -0.46
CA GLN A 96 -15.33 -5.52 0.10
C GLN A 96 -14.29 -5.59 -0.99
N TRP A 97 -13.07 -5.25 -0.61
CA TRP A 97 -11.90 -5.38 -1.46
C TRP A 97 -10.83 -6.20 -0.78
N GLN A 98 -10.05 -6.91 -1.60
CA GLN A 98 -8.97 -7.76 -1.13
C GLN A 98 -7.68 -7.49 -1.90
N TRP A 99 -6.64 -7.08 -1.19
CA TRP A 99 -5.29 -7.06 -1.74
C TRP A 99 -4.60 -8.39 -1.44
N GLN A 100 -4.28 -9.14 -2.49
CA GLN A 100 -3.43 -10.33 -2.39
C GLN A 100 -1.97 -9.92 -2.26
N ARG A 101 -1.19 -10.75 -1.55
CA ARG A 101 0.25 -10.55 -1.38
C ARG A 101 0.90 -10.64 -2.76
N GLN A 102 1.55 -9.56 -3.17
CA GLN A 102 2.42 -9.59 -4.35
C GLN A 102 3.83 -9.90 -3.87
N GLY A 103 4.33 -11.09 -4.22
CA GLY A 103 5.74 -11.38 -4.08
C GLY A 103 6.54 -10.49 -5.03
N ALA A 104 7.60 -9.86 -4.55
CA ALA A 104 8.62 -9.35 -5.45
C ALA A 104 9.34 -10.55 -6.11
N VAL A 105 9.89 -10.38 -7.30
CA VAL A 105 10.77 -11.40 -7.92
C VAL A 105 12.02 -11.68 -7.05
N ASN A 106 12.29 -10.83 -6.06
CA ASN A 106 13.49 -10.84 -5.22
C ASN A 106 13.24 -11.34 -3.79
N GLU A 107 12.23 -12.17 -3.55
CA GLU A 107 12.03 -12.84 -2.24
C GLU A 107 13.06 -13.97 -2.00
N ALA A 108 14.13 -14.05 -2.79
CA ALA A 108 15.26 -14.90 -2.50
C ALA A 108 15.92 -14.38 -1.22
N MET A 109 15.85 -15.17 -0.16
CA MET A 109 16.72 -15.00 1.01
C MET A 109 18.16 -14.91 0.50
N ASP A 110 18.89 -13.86 0.91
CA ASP A 110 20.34 -13.86 0.82
C ASP A 110 20.81 -15.16 1.47
N SER A 111 21.27 -16.11 0.66
CA SER A 111 21.82 -17.36 1.16
C SER A 111 23.04 -16.97 1.98
N VAL A 112 22.96 -17.14 3.30
CA VAL A 112 24.16 -17.12 4.13
C VAL A 112 25.04 -18.24 3.59
N ASP A 113 26.14 -17.87 2.95
CA ASP A 113 27.14 -18.79 2.43
C ASP A 113 27.61 -19.69 3.57
N SER A 114 26.99 -20.86 3.66
CA SER A 114 27.35 -21.93 4.59
C SER A 114 28.54 -22.68 4.01
N ASN A 115 29.60 -21.96 3.67
CA ASN A 115 30.87 -22.51 3.19
C ASN A 115 32.02 -22.12 4.14
N SER A 116 31.76 -22.20 5.45
CA SER A 116 32.82 -22.18 6.46
C SER A 116 32.57 -23.30 7.47
N ALA A 117 32.59 -24.53 6.98
CA ALA A 117 32.88 -25.71 7.78
C ALA A 117 33.83 -26.61 6.98
N GLY A 118 35.13 -26.49 7.24
CA GLY A 118 36.13 -27.23 6.45
C GLY A 118 37.60 -27.18 6.86
N GLY A 119 37.95 -26.86 8.11
CA GLY A 119 39.13 -27.42 8.78
C GLY A 119 40.48 -26.67 8.75
N ARG A 120 41.16 -26.78 9.92
CA ARG A 120 42.54 -26.39 10.29
C ARG A 120 42.64 -24.93 10.78
N ASP A 121 43.06 -24.61 12.00
CA ASP A 121 43.90 -25.30 12.97
C ASP A 121 43.50 -24.97 14.42
N ASN A 122 43.80 -25.91 15.31
CA ASN A 122 43.88 -25.67 16.74
C ASN A 122 44.94 -24.59 16.97
N GLU A 123 44.59 -23.42 17.48
CA GLU A 123 45.47 -22.76 18.43
C GLU A 123 44.68 -21.87 19.39
N ARG A 124 44.81 -22.25 20.65
CA ARG A 124 44.27 -21.63 21.83
C ARG A 124 45.02 -20.32 22.08
N ALA A 125 44.34 -19.19 21.99
CA ALA A 125 44.73 -17.99 22.72
C ALA A 125 43.47 -17.18 23.01
N GLY A 126 43.02 -17.24 24.26
CA GLY A 126 42.17 -16.17 24.77
C GLY A 126 43.01 -14.91 24.77
N ASP A 127 42.55 -13.89 24.05
CA ASP A 127 43.03 -12.54 24.27
C ASP A 127 41.85 -11.57 24.26
N GLU A 128 41.95 -10.70 25.23
CA GLU A 128 40.96 -9.83 25.83
C GLU A 128 40.59 -8.69 24.87
N THR A 129 39.29 -8.50 24.60
CA THR A 129 38.81 -7.25 24.01
C THR A 129 37.89 -6.52 24.99
N ALA A 130 38.51 -6.04 26.07
CA ALA A 130 37.99 -4.90 26.80
C ALA A 130 38.34 -3.61 26.02
N LYS A 131 37.46 -3.17 25.11
CA LYS A 131 37.50 -1.78 24.62
C LYS A 131 36.50 -0.95 25.42
N ARG A 132 37.03 -0.26 26.43
CA ARG A 132 36.37 0.88 27.09
C ARG A 132 36.55 2.14 26.25
N ASP A 133 35.55 3.00 26.31
CA ASP A 133 35.41 4.28 25.62
C ASP A 133 36.45 5.37 26.00
N ALA A 134 36.50 6.39 25.13
CA ALA A 134 36.54 7.84 25.42
C ALA A 134 37.82 8.65 25.16
N GLY A 135 37.63 9.77 24.44
CA GLY A 135 38.43 11.02 24.47
C GLY A 135 39.69 10.99 23.60
N GLY A 136 40.00 11.96 22.74
CA GLY A 136 39.66 13.38 22.75
C GLY A 136 40.97 14.18 22.83
N ARG A 137 41.46 14.69 21.70
CA ARG A 137 41.87 16.09 21.42
C ARG A 137 42.67 16.17 20.12
#